data_AF-A0A4U7ANU9-F1
#
_entry.id   AF-A0A4U7ANU9-F1
#
_cell.length_a   1.000
_cell.length_b   1.000
_cell.length_c   1.000
_cell.angle_alpha   90.00
_cell.angle_beta   90.00
_cell.angle_gamma   90.00
#
_symmetry.space_group_name_H-M   'P 1'
#
loop_
_entity.id
_entity.type
_entity.pdbx_description
1 polymer ?
#
loop_
_entity_poly.entity_id
_entity_poly.type
_entity_poly.pdbx_seq_one_letter_code
_entity_poly.pdbx_strand_id
1 'polypeptide(L)'
;MPPKKGDQPKAAKVAQDKTFGMKNKKGGAAQKQIKQIQQAAATAKTPEAKRKEAEKVAREKEKAAAEQAKKEAMELFKPVQVQKVPFGVDPKTVLCQFYKKGHCDKGRKCKFSHDLDVARKTEKKNLYEDMRDGDAAAEDEEGKKKDDMADWDEEKLRNVVLSKHGNPKTTTDKVCKFFIEAVENGKYGWFWTCPNGGDKCMYKHSLPPGFVLKTKERRAAEKALMDKSPLNTLTLEDFLESERHKLTGTLTPVTEETFAKWKKERLDKRQAEEEAKKMKEATGRAMFEKGDWEASGDEDSDDEGENTGAWNLEALRRETEAARQRKEEERLAALNGDSGGGGEVNGA
;
A
#
# COMPACT_ATOMS: atom_id res chain seq x y z
N MET A 1 -67.26 61.16 8.89
CA MET A 1 -66.19 61.90 8.16
C MET A 1 -64.93 61.04 8.16
N PRO A 2 -64.27 60.84 7.00
CA PRO A 2 -63.10 59.97 6.90
C PRO A 2 -61.87 60.58 7.60
N PRO A 3 -60.95 59.77 8.16
CA PRO A 3 -59.84 60.29 8.95
C PRO A 3 -58.78 60.96 8.07
N LYS A 4 -58.36 62.13 8.52
CA LYS A 4 -57.40 63.06 7.92
C LYS A 4 -56.02 62.38 7.83
N LYS A 5 -55.49 62.25 6.61
CA LYS A 5 -54.11 61.75 6.34
C LYS A 5 -53.10 62.54 7.17
N GLY A 6 -52.34 61.83 8.01
CA GLY A 6 -51.27 62.39 8.83
C GLY A 6 -50.11 62.96 8.01
N ASP A 7 -49.55 64.07 8.51
CA ASP A 7 -48.42 64.77 7.93
C ASP A 7 -47.17 63.87 7.98
N GLN A 8 -46.64 63.49 6.81
CA GLN A 8 -45.37 62.76 6.75
C GLN A 8 -44.20 63.66 7.19
N PRO A 9 -43.16 63.10 7.83
CA PRO A 9 -42.05 63.87 8.36
C PRO A 9 -41.35 64.68 7.25
N LYS A 10 -41.10 65.96 7.52
CA LYS A 10 -40.54 66.93 6.56
C LYS A 10 -39.25 66.45 5.88
N ALA A 11 -38.45 65.60 6.52
CA ALA A 11 -37.25 65.00 5.94
C ALA A 11 -37.54 64.01 4.79
N ALA A 12 -38.64 63.25 4.86
CA ALA A 12 -39.06 62.35 3.79
C ALA A 12 -39.54 63.13 2.55
N LYS A 13 -40.21 64.28 2.77
CA LYS A 13 -40.60 65.21 1.70
C LYS A 13 -39.38 65.82 1.00
N VAL A 14 -38.33 66.22 1.74
CA VAL A 14 -37.09 66.79 1.17
C VAL A 14 -36.27 65.76 0.37
N ALA A 15 -36.23 64.49 0.79
CA ALA A 15 -35.55 63.43 0.04
C ALA A 15 -36.31 63.02 -1.25
N GLN A 16 -37.65 63.07 -1.21
CA GLN A 16 -38.49 62.84 -2.39
C GLN A 16 -38.32 63.95 -3.44
N ASP A 17 -38.15 65.19 -3.00
CA ASP A 17 -37.98 66.37 -3.87
C ASP A 17 -36.61 66.38 -4.58
N LYS A 18 -35.51 66.12 -3.84
CA LYS A 18 -34.15 66.01 -4.41
C LYS A 18 -33.96 64.85 -5.40
N THR A 19 -34.85 63.86 -5.38
CA THR A 19 -34.82 62.71 -6.30
C THR A 19 -35.88 62.80 -7.40
N PHE A 20 -36.79 63.78 -7.38
CA PHE A 20 -37.91 63.88 -8.32
C PHE A 20 -37.45 64.22 -9.75
N GLY A 21 -36.53 65.19 -9.92
CA GLY A 21 -36.00 65.56 -11.24
C GLY A 21 -34.97 64.61 -11.84
N MET A 22 -34.35 63.75 -11.01
CA MET A 22 -33.28 62.84 -11.44
C MET A 22 -33.78 61.47 -11.93
N LYS A 23 -35.02 61.09 -11.56
CA LYS A 23 -35.63 59.78 -11.89
C LYS A 23 -35.94 59.58 -13.37
N ASN A 24 -36.07 60.67 -14.14
CA ASN A 24 -36.35 60.60 -15.58
C ASN A 24 -35.08 60.48 -16.45
N LYS A 25 -33.89 60.49 -15.85
CA LYS A 25 -32.60 60.40 -16.55
C LYS A 25 -32.06 58.97 -16.44
N LYS A 26 -32.19 58.17 -17.50
CA LYS A 26 -31.76 56.74 -17.58
C LYS A 26 -30.22 56.56 -17.65
N GLY A 27 -29.45 57.38 -16.95
CA GLY A 27 -27.99 57.27 -16.88
C GLY A 27 -27.54 56.55 -15.60
N GLY A 28 -26.61 55.59 -15.71
CA GLY A 28 -26.13 54.80 -14.56
C GLY A 28 -25.55 55.65 -13.40
N ALA A 29 -24.97 56.82 -13.71
CA ALA A 29 -24.49 57.77 -12.71
C ALA A 29 -25.63 58.41 -11.89
N ALA A 30 -26.73 58.80 -12.54
CA ALA A 30 -27.90 59.37 -11.86
C ALA A 30 -28.59 58.32 -10.97
N GLN A 31 -28.65 57.06 -11.41
CA GLN A 31 -29.24 55.98 -10.62
C GLN A 31 -28.38 55.64 -9.38
N LYS A 32 -27.05 55.69 -9.48
CA LYS A 32 -26.14 55.56 -8.32
C LYS A 32 -26.34 56.70 -7.32
N GLN A 33 -26.48 57.94 -7.79
CA GLN A 33 -26.71 59.09 -6.92
C GLN A 33 -28.09 59.05 -6.23
N ILE A 34 -29.14 58.59 -6.93
CA ILE A 34 -30.46 58.35 -6.33
C ILE A 34 -30.38 57.29 -5.23
N LYS A 35 -29.68 56.17 -5.48
CA LYS A 35 -29.46 55.12 -4.47
C LYS A 35 -28.70 55.68 -3.25
N GLN A 36 -27.68 56.51 -3.46
CA GLN A 36 -26.91 57.13 -2.38
C GLN A 36 -27.76 58.10 -1.54
N ILE A 37 -28.60 58.92 -2.17
CA ILE A 37 -29.51 59.85 -1.47
C ILE A 37 -30.60 59.07 -0.69
N GLN A 38 -31.13 57.98 -1.27
CA GLN A 38 -32.09 57.11 -0.59
C GLN A 38 -31.47 56.35 0.59
N GLN A 39 -30.23 55.86 0.46
CA GLN A 39 -29.47 55.24 1.55
C GLN A 39 -29.16 56.23 2.68
N ALA A 40 -28.81 57.47 2.33
CA ALA A 40 -28.59 58.54 3.33
C ALA A 40 -29.89 58.88 4.10
N ALA A 41 -31.04 58.90 3.42
CA ALA A 41 -32.34 59.11 4.06
C ALA A 41 -32.78 57.92 4.93
N ALA A 42 -32.48 56.68 4.52
CA ALA A 42 -32.78 55.47 5.31
C ALA A 42 -31.93 55.36 6.59
N THR A 43 -30.73 55.94 6.58
CA THR A 43 -29.80 55.96 7.74
C THR A 43 -30.17 57.02 8.79
N ALA A 44 -31.01 58.00 8.40
CA ALA A 44 -31.53 59.06 9.26
C ALA A 44 -32.78 58.61 10.05
N LYS A 45 -32.70 57.48 10.76
CA LYS A 45 -33.72 57.08 11.74
C LYS A 45 -33.69 58.05 12.94
N THR A 46 -34.85 58.33 13.55
CA THR A 46 -34.95 59.15 14.77
C THR A 46 -34.12 58.53 15.91
N PRO A 47 -33.56 59.34 16.83
CA PRO A 47 -32.72 58.84 17.93
C PRO A 47 -33.44 57.80 18.80
N GLU A 48 -34.76 57.91 18.92
CA GLU A 48 -35.60 56.95 19.64
C GLU A 48 -35.71 55.60 18.93
N ALA A 49 -35.85 55.59 17.59
CA ALA A 49 -35.85 54.36 16.80
C ALA A 49 -34.48 53.64 16.85
N LYS A 50 -33.37 54.40 16.86
CA LYS A 50 -32.02 53.83 17.01
C LYS A 50 -31.80 53.20 18.39
N ARG A 51 -32.34 53.81 19.46
CA ARG A 51 -32.29 53.25 20.82
C ARG A 51 -33.09 51.94 20.92
N LYS A 52 -34.29 51.90 20.33
CA LYS A 52 -35.14 50.69 20.32
C LYS A 52 -34.54 49.55 19.48
N GLU A 53 -33.85 49.86 18.39
CA GLU A 53 -33.10 48.86 17.61
C GLU A 53 -31.86 48.36 18.36
N ALA A 54 -31.12 49.25 19.03
CA ALA A 54 -29.97 48.87 19.85
C ALA A 54 -30.37 47.99 21.04
N GLU A 55 -31.50 48.26 21.69
CA GLU A 55 -32.04 47.45 22.79
C GLU A 55 -32.47 46.05 22.32
N LYS A 56 -33.11 45.94 21.15
CA LYS A 56 -33.46 44.64 20.56
C LYS A 56 -32.22 43.82 20.23
N VAL A 57 -31.20 44.45 19.63
CA VAL A 57 -29.93 43.79 19.32
C VAL A 57 -29.19 43.39 20.60
N ALA A 58 -29.24 44.21 21.66
CA ALA A 58 -28.64 43.85 22.95
C ALA A 58 -29.34 42.64 23.59
N ARG A 59 -30.68 42.61 23.58
CA ARG A 59 -31.47 41.48 24.10
C ARG A 59 -31.28 40.20 23.30
N GLU A 60 -31.13 40.29 21.97
CA GLU A 60 -30.81 39.14 21.13
C GLU A 60 -29.40 38.61 21.39
N LYS A 61 -28.42 39.50 21.58
CA LYS A 61 -27.05 39.13 21.97
C LYS A 61 -26.99 38.48 23.36
N GLU A 62 -27.75 39.00 24.32
CA GLU A 62 -27.81 38.41 25.67
C GLU A 62 -28.45 37.01 25.65
N LYS A 63 -29.53 36.83 24.88
CA LYS A 63 -30.13 35.50 24.68
C LYS A 63 -29.17 34.53 23.99
N ALA A 64 -28.45 34.99 22.96
CA ALA A 64 -27.45 34.18 22.27
C ALA A 64 -26.29 33.80 23.21
N ALA A 65 -25.79 34.73 24.01
CA ALA A 65 -24.75 34.48 25.01
C ALA A 65 -25.24 33.52 26.11
N ALA A 66 -26.48 33.65 26.58
CA ALA A 66 -27.06 32.74 27.57
C ALA A 66 -27.29 31.34 26.98
N GLU A 67 -27.66 31.23 25.71
CA GLU A 67 -27.77 29.93 25.03
C GLU A 67 -26.40 29.29 24.81
N GLN A 68 -25.38 30.07 24.44
CA GLN A 68 -23.99 29.61 24.31
C GLN A 68 -23.44 29.14 25.66
N ALA A 69 -23.61 29.91 26.73
CA ALA A 69 -23.18 29.52 28.08
C ALA A 69 -23.88 28.23 28.56
N LYS A 70 -25.17 28.02 28.21
CA LYS A 70 -25.88 26.77 28.50
C LYS A 70 -25.33 25.60 27.70
N LYS A 71 -24.96 25.79 26.43
CA LYS A 71 -24.32 24.74 25.60
C LYS A 71 -22.95 24.37 26.14
N GLU A 72 -22.12 25.35 26.47
CA GLU A 72 -20.81 25.13 27.08
C GLU A 72 -20.91 24.42 28.44
N ALA A 73 -21.89 24.80 29.27
CA ALA A 73 -22.15 24.09 30.53
C ALA A 73 -22.61 22.64 30.30
N MET A 74 -23.51 22.39 29.34
CA MET A 74 -23.96 21.04 29.00
C MET A 74 -22.83 20.17 28.42
N GLU A 75 -21.88 20.75 27.69
CA GLU A 75 -20.70 20.05 27.20
C GLU A 75 -19.71 19.72 28.32
N LEU A 76 -19.53 20.62 29.29
CA LEU A 76 -18.66 20.39 30.45
C LEU A 76 -19.22 19.31 31.40
N PHE A 77 -20.54 19.27 31.60
CA PHE A 77 -21.20 18.28 32.45
C PHE A 77 -21.61 16.99 31.72
N LYS A 78 -21.11 16.74 30.50
CA LYS A 78 -21.43 15.53 29.76
C LYS A 78 -20.96 14.31 30.55
N PRO A 79 -21.87 13.41 30.98
CA PRO A 79 -21.51 12.33 31.88
C PRO A 79 -20.50 11.41 31.24
N VAL A 80 -19.48 11.07 32.03
CA VAL A 80 -18.42 10.14 31.68
C VAL A 80 -19.03 8.80 31.25
N GLN A 81 -18.95 8.49 29.95
CA GLN A 81 -19.47 7.22 29.42
C GLN A 81 -18.61 6.06 29.92
N VAL A 82 -19.22 5.18 30.71
CA VAL A 82 -18.60 3.93 31.15
C VAL A 82 -18.53 2.98 29.96
N GLN A 83 -17.30 2.63 29.56
CA GLN A 83 -17.01 1.70 28.47
C GLN A 83 -17.60 0.31 28.78
N LYS A 84 -18.66 -0.09 28.07
CA LYS A 84 -19.27 -1.41 28.17
C LYS A 84 -18.47 -2.41 27.31
N VAL A 85 -18.04 -3.51 27.91
CA VAL A 85 -17.35 -4.61 27.21
C VAL A 85 -18.35 -5.74 27.00
N PRO A 86 -18.46 -6.31 25.78
CA PRO A 86 -19.28 -7.49 25.51
C PRO A 86 -18.85 -8.70 26.37
N PHE A 87 -19.81 -9.57 26.69
CA PHE A 87 -19.57 -10.78 27.49
C PHE A 87 -18.57 -11.70 26.78
N GLY A 88 -17.52 -12.17 27.49
CA GLY A 88 -16.50 -13.07 26.95
C GLY A 88 -15.20 -12.42 26.45
N VAL A 89 -15.09 -11.08 26.47
CA VAL A 89 -13.84 -10.37 26.13
C VAL A 89 -13.16 -9.88 27.41
N ASP A 90 -11.90 -10.27 27.61
CA ASP A 90 -11.11 -9.84 28.75
C ASP A 90 -10.96 -8.31 28.77
N PRO A 91 -11.39 -7.60 29.82
CA PRO A 91 -11.37 -6.14 29.84
C PRO A 91 -9.98 -5.51 29.64
N LYS A 92 -8.91 -6.25 29.99
CA LYS A 92 -7.51 -5.84 29.77
C LYS A 92 -7.06 -5.92 28.32
N THR A 93 -7.83 -6.56 27.44
CA THR A 93 -7.56 -6.58 25.99
C THR A 93 -8.19 -5.39 25.27
N VAL A 94 -8.89 -4.51 25.99
CA VAL A 94 -9.54 -3.32 25.43
C VAL A 94 -8.81 -2.07 25.94
N LEU A 95 -8.46 -1.16 25.04
CA LEU A 95 -7.82 0.12 25.42
C LEU A 95 -8.76 0.97 26.29
N CYS A 96 -8.21 1.48 27.38
CA CYS A 96 -8.90 2.39 28.31
C CYS A 96 -9.23 3.72 27.63
N GLN A 97 -10.52 4.04 27.51
CA GLN A 97 -10.95 5.33 26.94
C GLN A 97 -10.45 6.55 27.73
N PHE A 98 -10.31 6.43 29.05
CA PHE A 98 -9.78 7.50 29.91
C PHE A 98 -8.29 7.70 29.72
N TYR A 99 -7.56 6.61 29.52
CA TYR A 99 -6.13 6.68 29.24
C TYR A 99 -5.88 7.28 27.86
N LYS A 100 -6.67 6.90 26.86
CA LYS A 100 -6.66 7.51 25.53
C LYS A 100 -6.93 9.03 25.58
N LYS A 101 -7.76 9.49 26.53
CA LYS A 101 -8.05 10.92 26.77
C LYS A 101 -7.08 11.59 27.75
N GLY A 102 -6.08 10.88 28.27
CA GLY A 102 -5.08 11.43 29.21
C GLY A 102 -5.58 11.64 30.66
N HIS A 103 -6.76 11.15 31.02
CA HIS A 103 -7.41 11.40 32.31
C HIS A 103 -7.76 10.10 33.06
N CYS A 104 -6.83 9.13 33.08
CA CYS A 104 -7.04 7.87 33.79
C CYS A 104 -6.34 7.84 35.16
N ASP A 105 -7.12 8.00 36.23
CA ASP A 105 -6.62 7.98 37.61
C ASP A 105 -6.23 6.57 38.10
N LYS A 106 -6.63 5.52 37.35
CA LYS A 106 -6.48 4.12 37.77
C LYS A 106 -5.10 3.53 37.43
N GLY A 107 -4.30 4.21 36.61
CA GLY A 107 -2.94 3.81 36.26
C GLY A 107 -2.82 2.31 35.93
N ARG A 108 -1.82 1.63 36.51
CA ARG A 108 -1.59 0.18 36.32
C ARG A 108 -2.68 -0.74 36.88
N LYS A 109 -3.57 -0.23 37.74
CA LYS A 109 -4.70 -0.99 38.31
C LYS A 109 -5.97 -0.83 37.47
N CYS A 110 -5.90 -0.15 36.33
CA CYS A 110 -7.03 -0.01 35.44
C CYS A 110 -7.51 -1.38 34.93
N LYS A 111 -8.83 -1.56 34.88
CA LYS A 111 -9.48 -2.75 34.32
C LYS A 111 -9.24 -2.88 32.81
N PHE A 112 -8.89 -1.77 32.15
CA PHE A 112 -8.64 -1.65 30.72
C PHE A 112 -7.15 -1.44 30.43
N SER A 113 -6.70 -1.82 29.23
CA SER A 113 -5.29 -1.66 28.82
C SER A 113 -4.88 -0.20 28.73
N HIS A 114 -3.66 0.11 29.13
CA HIS A 114 -2.98 1.39 28.88
C HIS A 114 -1.93 1.27 27.76
N ASP A 115 -1.96 0.18 26.99
CA ASP A 115 -1.11 -0.01 25.84
C ASP A 115 -1.82 0.49 24.57
N LEU A 116 -1.33 1.58 23.99
CA LEU A 116 -1.87 2.19 22.76
C LEU A 116 -1.83 1.24 21.56
N ASP A 117 -0.99 0.21 21.60
CA ASP A 117 -0.87 -0.79 20.53
C ASP A 117 -2.09 -1.70 20.45
N VAL A 118 -2.83 -1.83 21.56
CA VAL A 118 -4.05 -2.63 21.62
C VAL A 118 -5.16 -2.04 20.75
N ALA A 119 -5.25 -0.70 20.63
CA ALA A 119 -6.22 -0.08 19.73
C ALA A 119 -5.85 -0.27 18.26
N ARG A 120 -4.55 -0.25 17.91
CA ARG A 120 -4.08 -0.40 16.52
C ARG A 120 -4.30 -1.80 15.96
N LYS A 121 -4.44 -2.82 16.82
CA LYS A 121 -4.68 -4.21 16.43
C LYS A 121 -6.12 -4.49 15.95
N THR A 122 -7.04 -3.53 16.01
CA THR A 122 -8.46 -3.77 15.74
C THR A 122 -8.91 -3.50 14.30
N GLU A 123 -8.23 -2.65 13.54
CA GLU A 123 -8.59 -2.38 12.14
C GLU A 123 -7.72 -3.20 11.18
N LYS A 124 -8.28 -4.31 10.69
CA LYS A 124 -7.62 -5.14 9.68
C LYS A 124 -7.77 -4.47 8.31
N LYS A 125 -6.67 -4.25 7.62
CA LYS A 125 -6.65 -3.77 6.23
C LYS A 125 -7.43 -4.75 5.34
N ASN A 126 -8.30 -4.23 4.47
CA ASN A 126 -9.07 -5.04 3.53
C ASN A 126 -8.12 -5.84 2.64
N LEU A 127 -8.32 -7.15 2.58
CA LEU A 127 -7.38 -8.08 1.95
C LEU A 127 -7.58 -8.24 0.44
N TYR A 128 -8.75 -7.82 -0.03
CA TYR A 128 -9.19 -7.94 -1.41
C TYR A 128 -9.08 -6.62 -2.19
N GLU A 129 -8.69 -5.53 -1.51
CA GLU A 129 -8.52 -4.20 -2.11
C GLU A 129 -7.05 -3.78 -1.99
N ASP A 130 -6.41 -3.44 -3.11
CA ASP A 130 -5.06 -2.89 -3.10
C ASP A 130 -5.16 -1.40 -2.74
N MET A 131 -4.47 -0.96 -1.68
CA MET A 131 -4.52 0.45 -1.27
C MET A 131 -3.94 1.41 -2.30
N ARG A 132 -3.19 0.91 -3.28
CA ARG A 132 -2.67 1.71 -4.40
C ARG A 132 -3.74 2.01 -5.46
N ASP A 133 -4.77 1.17 -5.53
CA ASP A 133 -5.91 1.39 -6.44
C ASP A 133 -6.85 2.45 -5.88
N GLY A 134 -6.95 2.58 -4.55
CA GLY A 134 -7.81 3.57 -3.88
C GLY A 134 -7.43 5.03 -4.14
N ASP A 135 -6.13 5.35 -4.12
CA ASP A 135 -5.63 6.71 -4.41
C ASP A 135 -5.79 7.07 -5.90
N ALA A 136 -5.63 6.10 -6.80
CA ALA A 136 -5.80 6.31 -8.25
C ALA A 136 -7.28 6.38 -8.67
N ALA A 137 -8.16 5.60 -8.05
CA ALA A 137 -9.58 5.57 -8.36
C ALA A 137 -10.35 6.79 -7.80
N ALA A 138 -9.87 7.40 -6.71
CA ALA A 138 -10.45 8.61 -6.14
C ALA A 138 -10.28 9.85 -7.04
N GLU A 139 -9.15 9.98 -7.74
CA GLU A 139 -8.95 11.06 -8.73
C GLU A 139 -9.69 10.80 -10.07
N ASP A 140 -9.93 9.54 -10.44
CA ASP A 140 -10.53 9.18 -11.74
C ASP A 140 -12.08 9.19 -11.74
N GLU A 141 -12.75 8.86 -10.63
CA GLU A 141 -14.22 8.76 -10.56
C GLU A 141 -14.93 10.13 -10.39
N GLU A 142 -14.30 11.11 -9.75
CA GLU A 142 -14.90 12.44 -9.58
C GLU A 142 -14.70 13.34 -10.81
N GLY A 143 -13.67 13.09 -11.63
CA GLY A 143 -13.43 13.75 -12.91
C GLY A 143 -14.27 13.22 -14.08
N LYS A 144 -14.55 11.91 -14.14
CA LYS A 144 -15.20 11.27 -15.29
C LYS A 144 -16.71 11.50 -15.43
N LYS A 145 -17.41 11.91 -14.37
CA LYS A 145 -18.89 12.10 -14.42
C LYS A 145 -19.34 13.51 -14.83
N LYS A 146 -18.42 14.44 -15.11
CA LYS A 146 -18.75 15.83 -15.50
C LYS A 146 -18.15 16.31 -16.82
N ASP A 147 -17.42 15.46 -17.55
CA ASP A 147 -16.72 15.87 -18.78
C ASP A 147 -17.42 15.29 -20.02
N ASP A 148 -18.37 16.05 -20.58
CA ASP A 148 -19.06 15.72 -21.83
C ASP A 148 -18.07 15.90 -23.01
N MET A 149 -18.01 14.93 -23.92
CA MET A 149 -17.06 14.87 -25.05
C MET A 149 -17.14 16.07 -26.02
N ALA A 150 -18.18 16.89 -25.90
CA ALA A 150 -18.47 18.04 -26.76
C ALA A 150 -17.67 19.32 -26.39
N ASP A 151 -17.07 19.40 -25.21
CA ASP A 151 -16.35 20.58 -24.70
C ASP A 151 -14.81 20.37 -24.70
N TRP A 152 -14.32 19.51 -25.59
CA TRP A 152 -12.90 19.14 -25.65
C TRP A 152 -12.17 19.90 -26.77
N ASP A 153 -11.34 20.86 -26.38
CA ASP A 153 -10.44 21.58 -27.28
C ASP A 153 -9.32 20.68 -27.83
N GLU A 154 -8.72 21.06 -28.97
CA GLU A 154 -7.65 20.32 -29.66
C GLU A 154 -6.41 20.08 -28.78
N GLU A 155 -6.15 20.99 -27.84
CA GLU A 155 -5.08 20.86 -26.83
C GLU A 155 -5.44 19.83 -25.75
N LYS A 156 -6.72 19.74 -25.35
CA LYS A 156 -7.23 18.70 -24.44
C LYS A 156 -7.22 17.34 -25.13
N LEU A 157 -7.56 17.27 -26.42
CA LEU A 157 -7.39 16.06 -27.23
C LEU A 157 -5.91 15.63 -27.31
N ARG A 158 -4.98 16.55 -27.59
CA ARG A 158 -3.54 16.25 -27.62
C ARG A 158 -3.04 15.76 -26.27
N ASN A 159 -3.49 16.35 -25.17
CA ASN A 159 -3.13 15.91 -23.82
C ASN A 159 -3.70 14.54 -23.47
N VAL A 160 -4.93 14.21 -23.89
CA VAL A 160 -5.52 12.88 -23.69
C VAL A 160 -4.84 11.82 -24.55
N VAL A 161 -4.41 12.16 -25.77
CA VAL A 161 -3.61 11.27 -26.61
C VAL A 161 -2.22 11.06 -26.00
N LEU A 162 -1.56 12.13 -25.50
CA LEU A 162 -0.31 12.00 -24.75
C LEU A 162 -0.46 11.18 -23.48
N SER A 163 -1.57 11.33 -22.74
CA SER A 163 -1.82 10.60 -21.50
C SER A 163 -2.20 9.14 -21.74
N LYS A 164 -2.86 8.81 -22.87
CA LYS A 164 -3.10 7.42 -23.28
C LYS A 164 -1.84 6.72 -23.76
N HIS A 165 -0.84 7.46 -24.25
CA HIS A 165 0.51 6.96 -24.51
C HIS A 165 1.48 7.18 -23.32
N GLY A 166 0.97 7.67 -22.19
CA GLY A 166 1.74 7.82 -20.96
C GLY A 166 2.17 6.46 -20.42
N ASN A 167 3.47 6.33 -20.15
CA ASN A 167 4.16 5.13 -19.68
C ASN A 167 3.22 4.19 -18.91
N PRO A 168 2.78 3.07 -19.52
CA PRO A 168 1.84 2.16 -18.88
C PRO A 168 2.45 1.76 -17.54
N LYS A 169 1.74 2.02 -16.45
CA LYS A 169 2.16 1.57 -15.11
C LYS A 169 2.50 0.09 -15.28
N THR A 170 3.73 -0.29 -14.94
CA THR A 170 4.24 -1.67 -15.11
C THR A 170 3.63 -2.64 -14.09
N THR A 171 2.41 -2.34 -13.65
CA THR A 171 1.63 -3.12 -12.70
C THR A 171 1.02 -4.30 -13.44
N THR A 172 1.54 -5.47 -13.15
CA THR A 172 1.02 -6.76 -13.58
C THR A 172 -0.14 -7.19 -12.68
N ASP A 173 -1.14 -7.86 -13.25
CA ASP A 173 -2.29 -8.43 -12.51
C ASP A 173 -1.93 -9.69 -11.69
N LYS A 174 -0.64 -10.06 -11.70
CA LYS A 174 -0.12 -11.15 -10.88
C LYS A 174 0.02 -10.67 -9.44
N VAL A 175 -0.46 -11.49 -8.51
CA VAL A 175 -0.37 -11.21 -7.07
C VAL A 175 1.09 -11.32 -6.60
N CYS A 176 1.52 -10.37 -5.77
CA CYS A 176 2.88 -10.36 -5.24
C CYS A 176 3.14 -11.56 -4.33
N LYS A 177 4.25 -12.26 -4.57
CA LYS A 177 4.67 -13.41 -3.75
C LYS A 177 4.84 -13.03 -2.26
N PHE A 178 5.48 -11.90 -2.00
CA PHE A 178 5.71 -11.43 -0.62
C PHE A 178 4.42 -11.01 0.08
N PHE A 179 3.41 -10.56 -0.68
CA PHE A 179 2.10 -10.30 -0.14
C PHE A 179 1.42 -11.60 0.28
N ILE A 180 1.43 -12.64 -0.57
CA ILE A 180 0.91 -13.96 -0.20
C ILE A 180 1.61 -14.46 1.06
N GLU A 181 2.94 -14.43 1.12
CA GLU A 181 3.70 -14.84 2.30
C GLU A 181 3.35 -14.02 3.56
N ALA A 182 3.20 -12.70 3.44
CA ALA A 182 2.87 -11.83 4.56
C ALA A 182 1.46 -12.10 5.10
N VAL A 183 0.50 -12.34 4.20
CA VAL A 183 -0.87 -12.67 4.57
C VAL A 183 -0.94 -14.06 5.19
N GLU A 184 -0.23 -15.04 4.62
CA GLU A 184 -0.15 -16.39 5.15
C GLU A 184 0.51 -16.44 6.54
N ASN A 185 1.48 -15.56 6.79
CA ASN A 185 2.15 -15.43 8.07
C ASN A 185 1.41 -14.51 9.06
N GLY A 186 0.29 -13.91 8.67
CA GLY A 186 -0.46 -12.96 9.51
C GLY A 186 0.30 -11.66 9.80
N LYS A 187 1.35 -11.35 9.02
CA LYS A 187 2.17 -10.13 9.13
C LYS A 187 1.65 -9.00 8.23
N TYR A 188 0.69 -9.29 7.35
CA TYR A 188 0.03 -8.28 6.53
C TYR A 188 -0.86 -7.37 7.40
N GLY A 189 -0.62 -6.07 7.34
CA GLY A 189 -1.34 -5.08 8.15
C GLY A 189 -0.97 -3.65 7.72
N TRP A 190 -1.40 -2.67 8.53
CA TRP A 190 -1.21 -1.25 8.25
C TRP A 190 0.26 -0.83 8.00
N PHE A 191 1.20 -1.46 8.71
CA PHE A 191 2.63 -1.15 8.60
C PHE A 191 3.40 -2.12 7.68
N TRP A 192 2.71 -3.00 6.95
CA TRP A 192 3.38 -3.94 6.07
C TRP A 192 3.74 -3.27 4.75
N THR A 193 5.04 -3.19 4.45
CA THR A 193 5.58 -2.73 3.18
C THR A 193 6.14 -3.92 2.38
N CYS A 194 5.84 -3.96 1.09
CA CYS A 194 6.35 -5.01 0.23
C CYS A 194 7.87 -4.89 0.07
N PRO A 195 8.65 -5.96 0.31
CA PRO A 195 10.10 -5.94 0.06
C PRO A 195 10.47 -5.71 -1.41
N ASN A 196 9.55 -5.99 -2.34
CA ASN A 196 9.71 -5.80 -3.78
C ASN A 196 9.29 -4.38 -4.23
N GLY A 197 9.73 -3.37 -3.49
CA GLY A 197 9.54 -1.96 -3.86
C GLY A 197 8.38 -1.23 -3.19
N GLY A 198 7.86 -1.73 -2.07
CA GLY A 198 6.80 -1.06 -1.29
C GLY A 198 5.58 -0.78 -2.16
N ASP A 199 5.23 0.50 -2.32
CA ASP A 199 4.10 0.91 -3.15
C ASP A 199 4.40 0.84 -4.66
N LYS A 200 5.68 0.81 -5.06
CA LYS A 200 6.11 0.69 -6.46
C LYS A 200 6.21 -0.77 -6.94
N CYS A 201 5.73 -1.73 -6.18
CA CYS A 201 5.77 -3.13 -6.57
C CYS A 201 5.01 -3.35 -7.89
N MET A 202 5.64 -4.00 -8.86
CA MET A 202 5.00 -4.35 -10.14
C MET A 202 3.87 -5.37 -10.01
N TYR A 203 3.68 -5.97 -8.84
CA TYR A 203 2.70 -7.02 -8.58
C TYR A 203 1.59 -6.51 -7.66
N LYS A 204 0.39 -7.09 -7.77
CA LYS A 204 -0.80 -6.67 -7.00
C LYS A 204 -0.70 -7.10 -5.53
N HIS A 205 -1.09 -6.22 -4.60
CA HIS A 205 -1.14 -6.48 -3.15
C HIS A 205 -2.57 -6.71 -2.66
N SER A 206 -3.33 -7.47 -3.43
CA SER A 206 -4.67 -7.93 -3.07
C SER A 206 -4.84 -9.38 -3.46
N LEU A 207 -5.64 -10.12 -2.69
CA LEU A 207 -6.01 -11.48 -3.07
C LEU A 207 -6.94 -11.45 -4.30
N PRO A 208 -6.84 -12.42 -5.22
CA PRO A 208 -7.81 -12.55 -6.28
C PRO A 208 -9.22 -12.74 -5.71
N PRO A 209 -10.26 -12.17 -6.33
CA PRO A 209 -11.63 -12.33 -5.86
C PRO A 209 -11.99 -13.82 -5.82
N GLY A 210 -12.44 -14.30 -4.66
CA GLY A 210 -12.79 -15.71 -4.42
C GLY A 210 -11.66 -16.60 -3.88
N PHE A 211 -10.42 -16.12 -3.76
CA PHE A 211 -9.35 -16.89 -3.12
C PHE A 211 -9.50 -16.84 -1.59
N VAL A 212 -9.82 -17.99 -0.99
CA VAL A 212 -9.91 -18.15 0.47
C VAL A 212 -8.59 -18.68 1.00
N LEU A 213 -7.97 -17.94 1.93
CA LEU A 213 -6.74 -18.38 2.59
C LEU A 213 -6.95 -19.70 3.31
N LYS A 214 -6.06 -20.67 3.04
CA LYS A 214 -5.96 -21.88 3.85
C LYS A 214 -5.55 -21.45 5.27
N THR A 215 -6.29 -21.88 6.27
CA THR A 215 -5.91 -21.66 7.68
C THR A 215 -4.54 -22.27 7.95
N LYS A 216 -3.78 -21.69 8.89
CA LYS A 216 -2.46 -22.20 9.28
C LYS A 216 -2.51 -23.69 9.65
N GLU A 217 -3.59 -24.10 10.31
CA GLU A 217 -3.86 -25.50 10.68
C GLU A 217 -4.11 -26.40 9.47
N ARG A 218 -4.90 -25.95 8.48
CA ARG A 218 -5.16 -26.72 7.26
C ARG A 218 -3.89 -26.92 6.43
N ARG A 219 -3.02 -25.91 6.33
CA ARG A 219 -1.73 -26.05 5.63
C ARG A 219 -0.78 -26.98 6.38
N ALA A 220 -0.72 -26.87 7.72
CA ALA A 220 0.09 -27.78 8.52
C ALA A 220 -0.41 -29.23 8.40
N ALA A 221 -1.72 -29.45 8.35
CA ALA A 221 -2.32 -30.76 8.13
C ALA A 221 -2.03 -31.30 6.72
N GLU A 222 -2.13 -30.48 5.68
CA GLU A 222 -1.83 -30.87 4.29
C GLU A 222 -0.34 -31.21 4.11
N LYS A 223 0.56 -30.40 4.68
CA LYS A 223 2.01 -30.68 4.68
C LYS A 223 2.32 -31.96 5.47
N ALA A 224 1.74 -32.12 6.66
CA ALA A 224 1.93 -33.33 7.44
C ALA A 224 1.36 -34.57 6.74
N LEU A 225 0.29 -34.43 5.95
CA LEU A 225 -0.26 -35.51 5.14
C LEU A 225 0.62 -35.83 3.93
N MET A 226 1.25 -34.82 3.31
CA MET A 226 2.19 -34.99 2.22
C MET A 226 3.52 -35.61 2.69
N ASP A 227 4.01 -35.21 3.86
CA ASP A 227 5.20 -35.80 4.51
C ASP A 227 4.94 -37.25 4.95
N LYS A 228 3.68 -37.58 5.29
CA LYS A 228 3.21 -38.94 5.57
C LYS A 228 2.72 -39.67 4.32
N SER A 229 2.81 -39.05 3.14
CA SER A 229 2.37 -39.71 1.91
C SER A 229 3.32 -40.86 1.58
N PRO A 230 2.81 -41.98 1.06
CA PRO A 230 3.59 -43.19 0.82
C PRO A 230 4.83 -42.97 -0.03
N LEU A 231 4.90 -41.90 -0.84
CA LEU A 231 6.06 -41.58 -1.68
C LEU A 231 7.27 -41.07 -0.88
N ASN A 232 7.06 -40.37 0.25
CA ASN A 232 8.15 -39.93 1.12
C ASN A 232 8.49 -40.97 2.20
N THR A 233 7.56 -41.89 2.48
CA THR A 233 7.74 -42.95 3.47
C THR A 233 8.03 -44.32 2.86
N LEU A 234 8.05 -44.47 1.52
CA LEU A 234 8.53 -45.68 0.86
C LEU A 234 10.04 -45.75 1.12
N THR A 235 10.40 -46.45 2.19
CA THR A 235 11.80 -46.65 2.52
C THR A 235 12.42 -47.62 1.51
N LEU A 236 13.75 -47.63 1.42
CA LEU A 236 14.48 -48.50 0.50
C LEU A 236 14.09 -49.99 0.70
N GLU A 237 13.72 -50.34 1.92
CA GLU A 237 13.26 -51.66 2.35
C GLU A 237 11.91 -52.04 1.73
N ASP A 238 10.94 -51.14 1.68
CA ASP A 238 9.61 -51.39 1.11
C ASP A 238 9.69 -51.55 -0.43
N PHE A 239 10.59 -50.78 -1.06
CA PHE A 239 10.96 -51.00 -2.46
C PHE A 239 11.62 -52.38 -2.68
N LEU A 240 12.60 -52.76 -1.85
CA LEU A 240 13.27 -54.07 -1.92
C LEU A 240 12.30 -55.24 -1.68
N GLU A 241 11.33 -55.11 -0.77
CA GLU A 241 10.30 -56.12 -0.53
C GLU A 241 9.36 -56.28 -1.72
N SER A 242 8.97 -55.17 -2.35
CA SER A 242 8.17 -55.20 -3.58
C SER A 242 8.89 -55.87 -4.75
N GLU A 243 10.19 -55.60 -4.93
CA GLU A 243 11.01 -56.21 -5.99
C GLU A 243 11.29 -57.69 -5.71
N ARG A 244 11.51 -58.06 -4.44
CA ARG A 244 11.65 -59.47 -4.04
C ARG A 244 10.39 -60.28 -4.31
N HIS A 245 9.21 -59.69 -4.09
CA HIS A 245 7.95 -60.36 -4.41
C HIS A 245 7.68 -60.45 -5.92
N LYS A 246 8.22 -59.51 -6.73
CA LYS A 246 8.16 -59.61 -8.20
C LYS A 246 9.10 -60.69 -8.75
N LEU A 247 10.22 -60.95 -8.07
CA LEU A 247 11.17 -62.01 -8.41
C LEU A 247 10.60 -63.40 -8.05
N THR A 248 9.63 -63.87 -8.82
CA THR A 248 9.10 -65.24 -8.76
C THR A 248 9.56 -66.03 -9.98
N GLY A 249 10.32 -67.12 -9.77
CA GLY A 249 10.84 -67.96 -10.87
C GLY A 249 12.12 -68.76 -10.53
N THR A 250 12.68 -69.47 -11.51
CA THR A 250 13.97 -70.17 -11.41
C THR A 250 15.12 -69.17 -11.35
N LEU A 251 15.54 -68.83 -10.14
CA LEU A 251 16.63 -67.92 -9.86
C LEU A 251 17.99 -68.61 -10.08
N THR A 252 18.97 -67.88 -10.62
CA THR A 252 20.34 -68.35 -10.72
C THR A 252 21.02 -68.31 -9.35
N PRO A 253 21.60 -69.42 -8.86
CA PRO A 253 22.30 -69.42 -7.59
C PRO A 253 23.58 -68.58 -7.70
N VAL A 254 23.85 -67.76 -6.67
CA VAL A 254 25.03 -66.91 -6.61
C VAL A 254 26.25 -67.76 -6.24
N THR A 255 26.91 -68.30 -7.25
CA THR A 255 28.23 -68.95 -7.18
C THR A 255 29.34 -67.98 -7.62
N GLU A 256 30.60 -68.27 -7.30
CA GLU A 256 31.73 -67.38 -7.66
C GLU A 256 31.80 -67.10 -9.17
N GLU A 257 31.52 -68.10 -10.01
CA GLU A 257 31.53 -67.97 -11.47
C GLU A 257 30.39 -67.09 -12.00
N THR A 258 29.19 -67.22 -11.43
CA THR A 258 28.02 -66.41 -11.81
C THR A 258 28.17 -64.97 -11.31
N PHE A 259 28.75 -64.77 -10.13
CA PHE A 259 29.08 -63.45 -9.58
C PHE A 259 30.17 -62.74 -10.39
N ALA A 260 31.20 -63.45 -10.84
CA ALA A 260 32.25 -62.89 -11.69
C ALA A 260 31.69 -62.40 -13.05
N LYS A 261 30.77 -63.16 -13.66
CA LYS A 261 30.05 -62.73 -14.88
C LYS A 261 29.19 -61.49 -14.62
N TRP A 262 28.37 -61.51 -13.58
CA TRP A 262 27.55 -60.36 -13.17
C TRP A 262 28.38 -59.11 -12.88
N LYS A 263 29.53 -59.25 -12.20
CA LYS A 263 30.41 -58.14 -11.84
C LYS A 263 31.03 -57.50 -13.08
N LYS A 264 31.44 -58.30 -14.07
CA LYS A 264 31.93 -57.78 -15.36
C LYS A 264 30.83 -57.00 -16.08
N GLU A 265 29.64 -57.59 -16.24
CA GLU A 265 28.50 -56.91 -16.87
C GLU A 265 28.07 -55.63 -16.16
N ARG A 266 28.13 -55.60 -14.81
CA ARG A 266 27.83 -54.39 -14.03
C ARG A 266 28.88 -53.29 -14.20
N LEU A 267 30.16 -53.66 -14.26
CA LEU A 267 31.24 -52.70 -14.49
C LEU A 267 31.18 -52.13 -15.90
N ASP A 268 30.96 -52.98 -16.90
CA ASP A 268 30.82 -52.58 -18.30
C ASP A 268 29.58 -51.66 -18.48
N LYS A 269 28.44 -52.00 -17.85
CA LYS A 269 27.25 -51.15 -17.86
C LYS A 269 27.48 -49.80 -17.16
N ARG A 270 28.17 -49.79 -16.02
CA ARG A 270 28.50 -48.54 -15.30
C ARG A 270 29.43 -47.66 -16.14
N GLN A 271 30.41 -48.25 -16.80
CA GLN A 271 31.32 -47.52 -17.69
C GLN A 271 30.57 -46.94 -18.89
N ALA A 272 29.68 -47.72 -19.52
CA ALA A 272 28.84 -47.23 -20.61
C ALA A 272 27.88 -46.10 -20.18
N GLU A 273 27.30 -46.16 -18.97
CA GLU A 273 26.47 -45.09 -18.41
C GLU A 273 27.29 -43.83 -18.08
N GLU A 274 28.50 -43.97 -17.55
CA GLU A 274 29.42 -42.86 -17.30
C GLU A 274 29.91 -42.22 -18.61
N GLU A 275 30.20 -43.00 -19.64
CA GLU A 275 30.53 -42.51 -20.97
C GLU A 275 29.34 -41.79 -21.61
N ALA A 276 28.14 -42.36 -21.52
CA ALA A 276 26.91 -41.70 -21.98
C ALA A 276 26.62 -40.41 -21.21
N LYS A 277 26.90 -40.37 -19.89
CA LYS A 277 26.77 -39.17 -19.07
C LYS A 277 27.83 -38.14 -19.45
N LYS A 278 29.08 -38.53 -19.70
CA LYS A 278 30.14 -37.65 -20.22
C LYS A 278 29.79 -37.08 -21.60
N MET A 279 29.17 -37.87 -22.47
CA MET A 279 28.66 -37.43 -23.78
C MET A 279 27.48 -36.45 -23.63
N LYS A 280 26.61 -36.63 -22.63
CA LYS A 280 25.55 -35.66 -22.31
C LYS A 280 26.04 -34.42 -21.59
N GLU A 281 27.05 -34.55 -20.73
CA GLU A 281 27.71 -33.46 -19.99
C GLU A 281 28.69 -32.70 -20.88
N ALA A 282 29.05 -33.20 -22.06
CA ALA A 282 29.63 -32.45 -23.18
C ALA A 282 28.64 -31.41 -23.76
N THR A 283 27.89 -30.75 -22.87
CA THR A 283 27.28 -29.45 -23.09
C THR A 283 28.37 -28.37 -23.24
N GLY A 284 28.05 -27.26 -23.92
CA GLY A 284 29.03 -26.25 -24.36
C GLY A 284 30.02 -25.74 -23.31
N ARG A 285 29.67 -25.78 -22.01
CA ARG A 285 30.60 -25.43 -20.92
C ARG A 285 31.74 -26.43 -20.76
N ALA A 286 31.45 -27.73 -20.86
CA ALA A 286 32.47 -28.76 -20.78
C ALA A 286 33.31 -28.81 -22.05
N MET A 287 32.76 -28.55 -23.24
CA MET A 287 33.57 -28.43 -24.46
C MET A 287 34.52 -27.22 -24.41
N PHE A 288 34.07 -26.09 -23.85
CA PHE A 288 34.88 -24.89 -23.70
C PHE A 288 36.04 -25.08 -22.71
N GLU A 289 35.81 -25.74 -21.57
CA GLU A 289 36.86 -25.98 -20.56
C GLU A 289 37.88 -27.05 -20.98
N LYS A 290 37.48 -27.98 -21.86
CA LYS A 290 38.35 -29.01 -22.43
C LYS A 290 39.26 -28.50 -23.56
N GLY A 291 39.09 -27.25 -24.01
CA GLY A 291 39.89 -26.67 -25.11
C GLY A 291 39.55 -27.22 -26.51
N ASP A 292 38.49 -28.02 -26.63
CA ASP A 292 38.10 -28.70 -27.88
C ASP A 292 37.36 -27.76 -28.87
N TRP A 293 37.23 -26.48 -28.52
CA TRP A 293 36.64 -25.44 -29.37
C TRP A 293 37.65 -24.82 -30.36
N GLU A 294 38.95 -24.99 -30.12
CA GLU A 294 40.02 -24.40 -30.93
C GLU A 294 40.34 -25.27 -32.16
N ALA A 295 40.03 -26.57 -32.12
CA ALA A 295 40.35 -27.51 -33.20
C ALA A 295 39.37 -27.49 -34.40
N SER A 296 38.22 -26.80 -34.29
CA SER A 296 37.22 -26.72 -35.37
C SER A 296 37.16 -25.35 -36.05
N GLY A 297 38.08 -24.44 -35.75
CA GLY A 297 38.08 -23.04 -36.21
C GLY A 297 39.21 -22.67 -37.18
N ASP A 298 40.05 -23.62 -37.59
CA ASP A 298 41.18 -23.38 -38.50
C ASP A 298 40.77 -23.69 -39.95
N GLU A 299 39.81 -22.93 -40.47
CA GLU A 299 39.64 -22.70 -41.90
C GLU A 299 39.37 -21.20 -42.13
N ASP A 300 40.48 -20.47 -42.27
CA ASP A 300 40.73 -19.42 -43.26
C ASP A 300 39.63 -18.35 -43.46
N SER A 301 39.83 -17.17 -42.87
CA SER A 301 39.34 -15.91 -43.44
C SER A 301 40.12 -14.72 -42.87
N ASP A 302 41.21 -14.37 -43.55
CA ASP A 302 41.77 -13.01 -43.59
C ASP A 302 40.65 -12.02 -43.95
N ASP A 303 40.23 -11.17 -43.02
CA ASP A 303 39.57 -9.89 -43.33
C ASP A 303 39.99 -8.84 -42.29
N GLU A 304 40.91 -7.98 -42.74
CA GLU A 304 41.34 -6.73 -42.12
C GLU A 304 40.14 -5.77 -42.02
N GLY A 305 39.33 -5.94 -40.98
CA GLY A 305 38.17 -5.11 -40.65
C GLY A 305 38.32 -4.43 -39.29
N GLU A 306 38.61 -3.13 -39.32
CA GLU A 306 38.75 -2.19 -38.20
C GLU A 306 37.56 -2.27 -37.20
N ASN A 307 37.62 -3.18 -36.23
CA ASN A 307 36.55 -3.41 -35.25
C ASN A 307 36.59 -2.37 -34.11
N THR A 308 36.14 -1.16 -34.41
CA THR A 308 35.89 -0.09 -33.43
C THR A 308 34.59 -0.27 -32.64
N GLY A 309 34.05 -1.50 -32.56
CA GLY A 309 32.79 -1.84 -31.90
C GLY A 309 32.83 -3.09 -31.01
N ALA A 310 34.01 -3.65 -30.71
CA ALA A 310 34.13 -4.77 -29.79
C ALA A 310 33.74 -4.33 -28.36
N TRP A 311 32.57 -4.76 -27.90
CA TRP A 311 32.13 -4.62 -26.52
C TRP A 311 33.25 -5.18 -25.62
N ASN A 312 33.97 -4.32 -24.90
CA ASN A 312 35.13 -4.72 -24.11
C ASN A 312 34.66 -5.52 -22.88
N LEU A 313 34.48 -6.84 -23.09
CA LEU A 313 33.98 -7.79 -22.10
C LEU A 313 34.88 -7.85 -20.87
N GLU A 314 36.18 -7.58 -21.02
CA GLU A 314 37.13 -7.54 -19.92
C GLU A 314 36.86 -6.33 -19.00
N ALA A 315 36.61 -5.15 -19.59
CA ALA A 315 36.23 -3.97 -18.84
C ALA A 315 34.91 -4.18 -18.07
N LEU A 316 33.92 -4.81 -18.71
CA LEU A 316 32.64 -5.14 -18.07
C LEU A 316 32.79 -6.20 -16.96
N ARG A 317 33.62 -7.21 -17.18
CA ARG A 317 33.91 -8.24 -16.17
C ARG A 317 34.58 -7.63 -14.96
N ARG A 318 35.57 -6.77 -15.16
CA ARG A 318 36.24 -6.04 -14.08
C ARG A 318 35.27 -5.14 -13.30
N GLU A 319 34.37 -4.46 -13.99
CA GLU A 319 33.35 -3.60 -13.35
C GLU A 319 32.33 -4.41 -12.54
N THR A 320 31.85 -5.53 -13.08
CA THR A 320 30.91 -6.42 -12.38
C THR A 320 31.54 -7.13 -11.18
N GLU A 321 32.79 -7.57 -11.28
CA GLU A 321 33.53 -8.16 -10.17
C GLU A 321 33.83 -7.14 -9.07
N ALA A 322 34.23 -5.91 -9.43
CA ALA A 322 34.41 -4.81 -8.48
C ALA A 322 33.10 -4.44 -7.78
N ALA A 323 31.98 -4.41 -8.50
CA ALA A 323 30.67 -4.16 -7.90
C ALA A 323 30.25 -5.27 -6.91
N ARG A 324 30.59 -6.52 -7.22
CA ARG A 324 30.33 -7.67 -6.33
C ARG A 324 31.21 -7.62 -5.08
N GLN A 325 32.49 -7.33 -5.23
CA GLN A 325 33.43 -7.17 -4.11
C GLN A 325 33.02 -6.03 -3.19
N ARG A 326 32.70 -4.85 -3.74
CA ARG A 326 32.22 -3.72 -2.94
C ARG A 326 30.97 -4.06 -2.12
N LYS A 327 30.04 -4.83 -2.69
CA LYS A 327 28.83 -5.29 -1.99
C LYS A 327 29.15 -6.30 -0.88
N GLU A 328 30.15 -7.15 -1.09
CA GLU A 328 30.62 -8.10 -0.08
C GLU A 328 31.39 -7.41 1.04
N GLU A 329 32.24 -6.44 0.71
CA GLU A 329 32.93 -5.57 1.67
C GLU A 329 31.94 -4.76 2.50
N GLU A 330 30.90 -4.19 1.89
CA GLU A 330 29.82 -3.50 2.59
C GLU A 330 29.08 -4.46 3.54
N ARG A 331 28.81 -5.70 3.11
CA ARG A 331 28.22 -6.73 3.97
C ARG A 331 29.15 -7.08 5.14
N LEU A 332 30.45 -7.25 4.89
CA LEU A 332 31.44 -7.59 5.92
C LEU A 332 31.67 -6.43 6.90
N ALA A 333 31.70 -5.19 6.41
CA ALA A 333 31.80 -3.99 7.24
C ALA A 333 30.54 -3.83 8.12
N ALA A 334 29.36 -4.11 7.59
CA ALA A 334 28.12 -4.12 8.37
C ALA A 334 28.12 -5.20 9.46
N LEU A 335 28.68 -6.39 9.19
CA LEU A 335 28.86 -7.43 10.20
C LEU A 335 29.91 -7.08 11.26
N ASN A 336 31.02 -6.47 10.87
CA ASN A 336 32.09 -6.11 11.81
C ASN A 336 31.74 -4.87 12.66
N GLY A 337 30.93 -3.94 12.14
CA GLY A 337 30.46 -2.75 12.86
C GLY A 337 29.50 -3.03 14.02
N ASP A 338 28.86 -4.20 14.05
CA ASP A 338 27.93 -4.62 15.12
C ASP A 338 28.63 -5.25 16.34
N SER A 339 29.94 -5.52 16.26
CA SER A 339 30.72 -6.19 17.31
C SER A 339 31.45 -5.26 18.30
N GLY A 340 31.24 -3.94 18.20
CA GLY A 340 32.09 -2.93 18.86
C GLY A 340 31.46 -2.05 19.95
N GLY A 341 30.31 -2.42 20.53
CA GLY A 341 29.62 -1.53 21.49
C GLY A 341 28.93 -2.25 22.65
N GLY A 342 29.66 -2.56 23.72
CA GLY A 342 29.04 -3.00 24.98
C GLY A 342 30.03 -3.49 26.03
N GLY A 343 30.61 -2.59 26.81
CA GLY A 343 31.46 -2.99 27.93
C GLY A 343 32.12 -1.86 28.72
N GLU A 344 31.40 -0.79 29.07
CA GLU A 344 31.90 0.20 30.02
C GLU A 344 31.42 -0.16 31.44
N VAL A 345 32.34 -0.71 32.22
CA VAL A 345 32.20 -1.07 33.63
C VAL A 345 32.45 0.17 34.50
N ASN A 346 31.42 0.61 35.24
CA ASN A 346 31.58 1.54 36.36
C ASN A 346 31.46 0.77 37.66
N GLY A 347 32.52 0.78 38.47
CA GLY A 347 32.54 0.17 39.80
C GLY A 347 33.90 0.29 40.47
N ALA A 348 34.18 1.47 41.04
CA ALA A 348 35.13 1.68 42.13
C ALA A 348 34.55 2.71 43.09
#